data_AF-A0A7C5CEM2-F1
#
_entry.id   AF-A0A7C5CEM2-F1
#
_cell.length_a   1.000
_cell.length_b   1.000
_cell.length_c   1.000
_cell.angle_alpha   90.00
_cell.angle_beta   90.00
_cell.angle_gamma   90.00
#
_symmetry.space_group_name_H-M   'P 1'
#
loop_
_entity.id
_entity.type
_entity.pdbx_description
1 polymer ?
#
loop_
_entity_poly.entity_id
_entity_poly.type
_entity_poly.pdbx_seq_one_letter_code
_entity_poly.pdbx_strand_id
1 'polypeptide(L)' 'NIAGAVRMAREMGPGHTIVTVLCDYGNRYLSKLYNPDFLREKGLPVPGWLDGPGREIVPVFEEVAS' A
#
# COMPACT_ATOMS: atom_id res chain seq x y z
N ASN A 1 -12.87 3.32 5.57
CA ASN A 1 -14.03 3.32 4.64
C ASN A 1 -14.21 1.96 3.96
N ILE A 2 -13.21 1.48 3.22
CA ILE A 2 -13.29 0.23 2.43
C ILE A 2 -13.76 -0.97 3.27
N ALA A 3 -13.18 -1.20 4.46
CA ALA A 3 -13.57 -2.33 5.31
C ALA A 3 -15.08 -2.33 5.67
N GLY A 4 -15.66 -1.16 5.90
CA GLY A 4 -17.10 -1.01 6.15
C GLY A 4 -17.94 -1.27 4.90
N ALA A 5 -17.50 -0.79 3.74
CA ALA A 5 -18.18 -1.06 2.47
C ALA A 5 -18.18 -2.56 2.12
N VAL A 6 -17.07 -3.26 2.35
CA VAL A 6 -16.97 -4.71 2.15
C VAL A 6 -17.90 -5.46 3.09
N ARG A 7 -17.95 -5.07 4.37
CA ARG A 7 -18.87 -5.67 5.34
C ARG A 7 -20.33 -5.48 4.92
N MET A 8 -20.71 -4.27 4.53
CA MET A 8 -22.05 -3.95 4.04
C MET A 8 -22.43 -4.78 2.81
N ALA A 9 -21.52 -4.92 1.84
CA ALA A 9 -21.75 -5.74 0.65
C ALA A 9 -22.01 -7.22 1.01
N ARG A 10 -21.34 -7.74 2.04
CA ARG A 10 -21.59 -9.11 2.54
C ARG A 10 -22.95 -9.24 3.21
N GLU A 11 -23.35 -8.24 3.99
CA GLU A 11 -24.64 -8.21 4.70
C GLU A 11 -25.83 -8.05 3.74
N MET A 12 -25.70 -7.25 2.68
CA MET A 12 -26.76 -7.02 1.67
C MET A 12 -26.89 -8.15 0.65
N GLY A 13 -25.83 -8.93 0.45
CA GLY A 13 -25.80 -9.99 -0.56
C GLY A 13 -25.56 -9.48 -1.99
N PRO A 14 -25.43 -10.41 -2.97
CA PRO A 14 -25.06 -10.10 -4.34
C PRO A 14 -26.10 -9.23 -5.06
N GLY A 15 -25.67 -8.53 -6.12
CA GLY A 15 -26.53 -7.69 -6.96
C GLY A 15 -26.60 -6.21 -6.56
N HIS A 16 -25.93 -5.83 -5.46
CA HIS A 16 -25.88 -4.44 -4.99
C HIS A 16 -24.58 -3.74 -5.38
N THR A 17 -24.69 -2.47 -5.76
CA THR A 17 -23.55 -1.58 -5.98
C THR A 17 -23.34 -0.70 -4.75
N ILE A 18 -22.20 -0.87 -4.07
CA ILE A 18 -21.85 -0.08 -2.90
C ILE A 18 -20.78 0.95 -3.29
N VAL A 19 -21.04 2.21 -2.95
CA VAL A 19 -20.11 3.32 -3.17
C VAL A 19 -19.52 3.75 -1.83
N THR A 20 -18.22 4.04 -1.80
CA THR A 20 -17.54 4.59 -0.62
C THR A 20 -16.49 5.61 -1.01
N VAL A 21 -16.04 6.39 -0.05
CA VAL A 21 -15.10 7.51 -0.27
C VAL A 21 -13.67 7.07 0.01
N LEU A 22 -12.75 7.50 -0.87
CA LEU A 22 -11.32 7.54 -0.62
C LEU A 22 -10.95 8.99 -0.27
N CYS A 23 -10.62 9.23 0.99
CA CYS A 23 -10.63 10.58 1.56
C CYS A 23 -9.44 11.44 1.12
N ASP A 24 -8.27 10.84 0.91
CA ASP A 24 -7.05 11.52 0.48
C ASP A 24 -5.98 10.54 -0.05
N TYR A 25 -4.83 11.08 -0.42
CA TYR A 25 -3.67 10.32 -0.88
C TYR A 25 -2.84 9.79 0.29
N GLY A 26 -2.39 8.53 0.18
CA GLY A 26 -1.57 7.89 1.20
C GLY A 26 -0.18 8.50 1.40
N ASN A 27 0.35 9.24 0.42
CA ASN A 27 1.67 9.90 0.51
C ASN A 27 1.79 10.87 1.70
N ARG A 28 0.67 11.39 2.21
CA ARG A 28 0.63 12.23 3.42
C ARG A 28 1.03 11.49 4.70
N TYR A 29 1.02 10.16 4.69
CA TYR A 29 1.28 9.31 5.84
C TYR A 29 2.55 8.45 5.70
N LEU A 30 3.46 8.82 4.79
CA LEU A 30 4.69 8.05 4.50
C LEU A 30 5.51 7.70 5.75
N SER A 31 5.70 8.64 6.67
CA SER A 31 6.53 8.45 7.87
C SER A 31 5.94 7.45 8.89
N LYS A 32 4.68 7.04 8.74
CA LYS A 32 3.99 6.12 9.64
C LYS A 32 3.44 4.91 8.89
N LEU A 33 2.48 5.13 7.98
CA LEU A 33 1.73 4.07 7.31
C LEU A 33 2.59 3.23 6.34
N TYR A 34 3.68 3.81 5.84
CA TYR A 34 4.62 3.16 4.93
C TYR A 34 6.02 2.98 5.54
N ASN A 35 6.13 3.09 6.87
CA ASN A 35 7.38 2.91 7.58
C ASN A 35 7.36 1.54 8.31
N PRO A 36 8.16 0.55 7.86
CA PRO A 36 8.22 -0.77 8.49
C PRO A 36 8.54 -0.74 9.98
N ASP A 37 9.45 0.13 10.42
CA ASP A 37 9.85 0.21 11.83
C ASP A 37 8.70 0.73 12.70
N PHE A 38 8.01 1.77 12.23
CA PHE A 38 6.81 2.28 12.90
C PHE A 38 5.72 1.21 13.01
N LEU A 39 5.48 0.47 11.92
CA LEU A 39 4.48 -0.60 11.90
C LEU A 39 4.84 -1.72 12.89
N ARG A 40 6.11 -2.17 12.92
CA ARG A 40 6.59 -3.20 13.86
C ARG A 40 6.50 -2.75 15.30
N GLU A 41 6.91 -1.53 15.62
CA GLU A 41 6.82 -0.96 16.97
C GLU A 41 5.37 -0.95 17.50
N LYS A 42 4.40 -0.77 16.60
CA LYS A 42 2.96 -0.79 16.93
C LYS A 42 2.30 -2.16 16.79
N GLY A 43 3.06 -3.22 16.47
CA GLY A 43 2.53 -4.57 16.26
C GLY A 43 1.59 -4.69 15.06
N LEU A 44 1.74 -3.83 14.06
CA LEU A 44 0.95 -3.81 12.83
C LEU A 44 1.64 -4.62 11.72
N PRO A 45 0.87 -5.19 10.77
CA PRO A 45 1.43 -5.92 9.65
C PRO A 45 2.26 -5.00 8.75
N VAL A 46 3.44 -5.48 8.34
CA VAL A 46 4.29 -4.80 7.35
C VAL A 46 3.94 -5.31 5.95
N PRO A 47 3.65 -4.43 4.97
CA PRO A 47 3.45 -4.84 3.59
C PRO A 47 4.68 -5.55 3.03
N GLY A 48 4.51 -6.72 2.41
CA GLY A 48 5.65 -7.54 1.96
C GLY A 48 6.56 -6.86 0.93
N TRP A 49 6.07 -5.88 0.18
CA TRP A 49 6.87 -5.09 -0.75
C TRP A 49 7.72 -3.99 -0.06
N LEU A 50 7.45 -3.70 1.21
CA LEU A 50 8.26 -2.80 2.05
C LEU A 50 9.33 -3.55 2.87
N ASP A 51 9.23 -4.88 2.96
CA ASP A 51 10.08 -5.72 3.82
C ASP A 51 10.90 -6.76 3.04
N GLY A 52 11.17 -6.47 1.76
CA GLY A 52 11.93 -7.35 0.88
C GLY A 52 13.27 -6.73 0.46
N PRO A 53 14.23 -7.54 -0.03
CA PRO A 53 15.39 -6.99 -0.72
C PRO A 53 14.87 -6.13 -1.87
N GLY A 54 15.35 -4.88 -1.95
CA GLY A 54 14.99 -3.97 -3.02
C GLY A 54 15.17 -4.66 -4.37
N ARG A 55 14.32 -4.34 -5.34
CA ARG A 55 14.42 -4.94 -6.67
C ARG A 55 15.82 -4.70 -7.21
N GLU A 56 16.53 -5.76 -7.57
CA GLU A 56 17.84 -5.65 -8.17
C GLU A 56 17.67 -4.98 -9.54
N ILE A 57 18.21 -3.77 -9.68
CA ILE A 57 18.23 -3.04 -10.93
C ILE A 57 19.64 -3.20 -11.47
N VAL A 58 19.78 -3.92 -12.59
CA VAL A 58 21.04 -3.98 -13.34
C VAL A 58 21.16 -2.65 -14.09
N PRO A 59 22.12 -1.78 -13.73
CA PRO A 59 22.27 -0.53 -14.44
C PRO A 59 22.93 -0.79 -15.79
N VAL A 60 22.36 -0.22 -16.85
CA VAL A 60 22.97 -0.22 -18.20
C VAL A 60 23.56 1.17 -18.41
N PHE A 61 24.88 1.24 -18.52
CA PHE A 61 25.60 2.45 -18.87
C PHE A 61 26.26 2.26 -20.24
N GLU A 62 26.29 3.31 -21.06
CA GLU A 62 27.01 3.35 -22.33
C GLU A 62 28.25 4.24 -22.15
N GLU A 63 29.44 3.73 -22.48
CA GLU A 63 30.64 4.57 -22.49
C GLU A 63 30.63 5.47 -23.73
N VAL A 64 30.52 6.78 -23.50
CA VAL A 64 30.66 7.77 -24.57
C VAL A 64 32.14 8.05 -24.73
N ALA A 65 32.76 7.47 -25.76
CA ALA A 65 34.15 7.77 -26.11
C ALA A 65 34.26 9.24 -26.58
N SER A 66 35.21 9.98 -26.01
CA SER A 66 35.55 11.38 -26.33
C SER A 66 36.25 11.53 -27.66
#